data_AF-A0A087N4T6-F1
#
_entry.id   AF-A0A087N4T6-F1
#
_cell.length_a   1.000
_cell.length_b   1.000
_cell.length_c   1.000
_cell.angle_alpha   90.00
_cell.angle_beta   90.00
_cell.angle_gamma   90.00
#
_symmetry.space_group_name_H-M   'P 1'
#
loop_
_entity.id
_entity.type
_entity.pdbx_description
1 polymer ?
#
loop_
_entity_poly.entity_id
_entity_poly.type
_entity_poly.pdbx_seq_one_letter_code
_entity_poly.pdbx_strand_id
1 'polypeptide(L)'
;MALLIRLVIIALIIYAFYRGVRYLLDPKRKLDEAHQKGQFYFYDDVKNVRKNFFITYRGALFEGEKYLGTTDQAFEVVSILISTPDIARLQGFTRDDFIYLTKEITINYPHADITWQGPIEDLMKKA
;
A
#
# COMPACT_ATOMS: atom_id res chain seq x y z
N MET A 1 -18.45 -36.55 -29.56
CA MET A 1 -18.23 -36.57 -28.09
C MET A 1 -16.77 -36.31 -27.70
N ALA A 2 -15.79 -37.08 -28.19
CA ALA A 2 -14.38 -36.94 -27.79
C ALA A 2 -13.73 -35.59 -28.12
N LEU A 3 -14.09 -34.94 -29.24
CA LEU A 3 -13.57 -33.61 -29.60
C LEU A 3 -14.07 -32.50 -28.67
N LEU A 4 -15.34 -32.54 -28.25
CA LEU A 4 -15.90 -31.58 -27.31
C LEU A 4 -15.22 -31.67 -25.94
N ILE A 5 -14.98 -32.89 -25.45
CA ILE A 5 -14.27 -33.12 -24.19
C ILE A 5 -12.84 -32.55 -24.27
N ARG A 6 -12.13 -32.76 -25.38
CA ARG A 6 -10.79 -32.18 -25.58
C ARG A 6 -10.80 -30.66 -25.57
N LEU A 7 -11.79 -30.03 -26.21
CA LEU A 7 -11.94 -28.56 -26.20
C LEU A 7 -12.22 -28.03 -24.79
N VAL A 8 -13.06 -28.70 -24.01
CA VAL A 8 -13.35 -28.32 -22.61
C VAL A 8 -12.10 -28.44 -21.73
N ILE A 9 -11.31 -29.51 -21.89
CA ILE A 9 -10.05 -29.69 -21.14
C ILE A 9 -9.06 -28.57 -21.48
N ILE A 10 -8.90 -28.24 -22.77
CA ILE A 10 -8.01 -27.14 -23.19
C ILE A 10 -8.50 -25.81 -22.62
N ALA A 11 -9.80 -25.53 -22.66
CA ALA A 11 -10.37 -24.31 -22.07
C ALA A 11 -10.12 -24.24 -20.56
N LEU A 12 -10.25 -25.37 -19.83
CA LEU A 12 -9.93 -25.46 -18.41
C LEU A 12 -8.45 -25.18 -18.12
N ILE A 13 -7.54 -25.71 -18.93
CA ILE A 13 -6.10 -25.46 -18.79
C ILE A 13 -5.79 -23.97 -19.01
N ILE A 14 -6.35 -23.36 -20.06
CA ILE A 14 -6.19 -21.93 -20.34
C ILE A 14 -6.74 -21.09 -19.17
N TYR A 15 -7.92 -21.45 -18.66
CA TYR A 15 -8.52 -20.75 -17.52
C TYR A 15 -7.67 -20.89 -16.26
N ALA A 16 -7.17 -22.09 -15.96
CA ALA A 16 -6.31 -22.33 -14.81
C ALA A 16 -4.99 -21.54 -14.93
N PHE A 17 -4.39 -21.52 -16.11
CA PHE A 17 -3.18 -20.74 -16.37
C PHE A 17 -3.41 -19.24 -16.21
N TYR A 18 -4.48 -18.71 -16.81
CA TYR A 18 -4.88 -17.31 -16.66
C TYR A 18 -5.06 -16.93 -15.19
N ARG A 19 -5.77 -17.77 -14.43
CA ARG A 19 -6.01 -17.54 -12.99
C ARG A 19 -4.71 -17.61 -12.19
N GLY A 20 -3.85 -18.59 -12.49
CA GLY A 20 -2.55 -18.76 -11.83
C GLY A 20 -1.63 -17.57 -12.04
N VAL A 21 -1.49 -17.09 -13.29
CA VAL A 21 -0.68 -15.90 -13.62
C VAL A 21 -1.25 -14.66 -12.91
N ARG A 22 -2.56 -14.46 -12.96
CA ARG A 22 -3.21 -13.32 -12.30
C ARG A 22 -3.03 -13.35 -10.78
N TYR A 23 -3.04 -14.54 -10.18
CA TYR A 23 -2.81 -14.72 -8.74
C TYR A 23 -1.35 -14.45 -8.35
N LEU A 24 -0.38 -14.93 -9.13
CA LEU A 24 1.04 -14.71 -8.85
C LEU A 24 1.47 -13.24 -9.02
N LEU A 25 0.84 -12.56 -9.97
CA LEU A 25 1.07 -11.14 -10.25
C LEU A 25 0.24 -10.19 -9.36
N ASP A 26 -0.56 -10.72 -8.43
CA ASP A 26 -1.33 -9.87 -7.51
C ASP A 26 -0.34 -9.05 -6.64
N PRO A 27 -0.30 -7.72 -6.79
CA PRO A 27 0.67 -6.89 -6.11
C PRO A 27 0.49 -6.91 -4.59
N LYS A 28 -0.69 -7.29 -4.09
CA LYS A 28 -0.93 -7.50 -2.65
C LYS A 28 0.00 -8.58 -2.07
N ARG A 29 0.33 -9.60 -2.86
CA ARG A 29 1.26 -10.68 -2.45
C ARG A 29 2.66 -10.15 -2.14
N LYS A 30 3.13 -9.15 -2.90
CA LYS A 30 4.45 -8.53 -2.69
C LYS A 30 4.49 -7.72 -1.38
N LEU A 31 3.38 -7.06 -1.04
CA LEU A 31 3.23 -6.37 0.24
C LEU A 31 3.31 -7.36 1.40
N ASP A 32 2.57 -8.48 1.33
CA ASP A 32 2.58 -9.49 2.38
C ASP A 32 3.97 -10.12 2.57
N GLU A 33 4.67 -10.41 1.47
CA GLU A 33 6.06 -10.90 1.53
C GLU A 33 7.02 -9.89 2.16
N ALA A 34 6.93 -8.62 1.77
CA ALA A 34 7.75 -7.56 2.33
C ALA A 34 7.47 -7.37 3.82
N HIS A 35 6.19 -7.42 4.21
CA HIS A 35 5.77 -7.33 5.60
C HIS A 35 6.36 -8.45 6.46
N GLN A 36 6.29 -9.70 5.98
CA GLN A 36 6.89 -10.85 6.68
C GLN A 36 8.42 -10.75 6.78
N LYS A 37 9.08 -10.18 5.76
CA LYS A 37 10.54 -9.96 5.76
C LYS A 37 10.98 -8.69 6.48
N GLY A 38 10.04 -7.89 6.96
CA GLY A 38 10.28 -6.58 7.58
C GLY A 38 10.90 -5.55 6.65
N GLN A 39 10.71 -5.71 5.34
CA GLN A 39 11.28 -4.83 4.32
C GLN A 39 10.37 -3.64 4.04
N PHE A 40 10.95 -2.58 3.47
CA PHE A 40 10.15 -1.48 2.94
C PHE A 40 9.43 -1.93 1.67
N TYR A 41 8.11 -1.70 1.60
CA TYR A 41 7.36 -1.82 0.35
C TYR A 41 6.19 -0.83 0.34
N PHE A 42 6.03 -0.12 -0.77
CA PHE A 42 4.96 0.85 -0.99
C PHE A 42 3.98 0.27 -2.01
N TYR A 43 2.78 -0.04 -1.57
CA TYR A 43 1.71 -0.58 -2.40
C TYR A 43 0.62 0.46 -2.59
N ASP A 44 0.49 0.99 -3.81
CA ASP A 44 -0.49 2.02 -4.12
C ASP A 44 -1.02 1.92 -5.54
N ASP A 45 -2.27 2.35 -5.69
CA ASP A 45 -2.97 2.58 -6.95
C ASP A 45 -3.11 4.09 -7.15
N VAL A 46 -2.05 4.73 -7.67
CA VAL A 46 -1.96 6.19 -7.85
C VAL A 46 -3.12 6.74 -8.70
N LYS A 47 -3.64 5.94 -9.64
CA LYS A 47 -4.77 6.34 -10.51
C LYS A 47 -6.10 6.34 -9.78
N ASN A 48 -6.19 5.67 -8.63
CA ASN A 48 -7.41 5.56 -7.85
C ASN A 48 -7.24 6.20 -6.47
N VAL A 49 -7.62 7.47 -6.42
CA VAL A 49 -7.61 8.30 -5.21
C VAL A 49 -8.57 7.83 -4.12
N ARG A 50 -9.59 7.01 -4.45
CA ARG A 50 -10.52 6.47 -3.45
C ARG A 50 -9.99 5.22 -2.73
N LYS A 51 -8.92 4.62 -3.25
CA LYS A 51 -8.30 3.46 -2.60
C LYS A 51 -7.17 3.93 -1.70
N ASN A 52 -7.13 3.40 -0.49
CA ASN A 52 -5.99 3.60 0.41
C ASN A 52 -4.74 2.95 -0.18
N PHE A 53 -3.58 3.52 0.13
CA PHE A 53 -2.31 2.85 -0.08
C PHE A 53 -1.85 2.15 1.19
N PHE A 54 -0.92 1.22 1.04
CA PHE A 54 -0.34 0.46 2.13
C PHE A 54 1.17 0.53 2.08
N ILE A 55 1.80 0.71 3.23
CA ILE A 55 3.25 0.67 3.37
C ILE A 55 3.59 -0.38 4.41
N THR A 56 4.61 -1.17 4.13
CA THR A 56 5.26 -1.95 5.18
C THR A 56 6.69 -1.49 5.38
N TYR A 57 7.15 -1.50 6.62
CA TYR A 57 8.50 -1.16 7.03
C TYR A 57 8.78 -1.80 8.38
N ARG A 58 9.95 -2.46 8.54
CA ARG A 58 10.35 -3.16 9.78
C ARG A 58 9.28 -4.11 10.36
N GLY A 59 8.44 -4.66 9.49
CA GLY A 59 7.41 -5.63 9.88
C GLY A 59 6.16 -4.98 10.51
N ALA A 60 6.03 -3.66 10.45
CA ALA A 60 4.78 -2.95 10.67
C ALA A 60 4.06 -2.74 9.33
N LEU A 61 2.73 -2.59 9.39
CA LEU A 61 1.87 -2.22 8.27
C LEU A 61 1.25 -0.86 8.58
N PHE A 62 1.21 0.00 7.57
CA PHE A 62 0.61 1.33 7.63
C PHE A 62 -0.39 1.49 6.49
N GLU A 63 -1.49 2.15 6.78
CA GLU A 63 -2.53 2.46 5.81
C GLU A 63 -2.60 3.97 5.62
N GLY A 64 -2.54 4.42 4.37
CA GLY A 64 -2.65 5.82 4.00
C GLY A 64 -3.97 6.10 3.29
N GLU A 65 -4.87 6.82 3.97
CA GLU A 65 -6.09 7.34 3.37
C GLU A 65 -5.80 8.63 2.60
N LYS A 66 -6.28 8.71 1.36
CA LYS A 66 -6.03 9.83 0.45
C LYS A 66 -7.25 10.74 0.38
N TYR A 67 -7.04 12.02 0.64
CA TYR A 67 -8.07 13.06 0.54
C TYR A 67 -7.79 13.95 -0.66
N LEU A 68 -8.72 13.93 -1.61
CA LEU A 68 -8.72 14.83 -2.75
C LEU A 68 -9.07 16.25 -2.30
N GLY A 69 -8.36 17.21 -2.86
CA GLY A 69 -8.70 18.63 -2.75
C GLY A 69 -8.38 19.35 -4.05
N THR A 70 -8.44 20.67 -3.98
CA THR A 70 -8.10 21.57 -5.07
C THR A 70 -6.79 22.26 -4.74
N THR A 71 -5.78 22.10 -5.59
CA THR A 71 -4.61 22.99 -5.62
C THR A 71 -4.94 24.18 -6.53
N ASP A 72 -4.03 25.16 -6.59
CA ASP A 72 -4.18 26.33 -7.47
C ASP A 72 -4.25 25.96 -8.97
N GLN A 73 -3.85 24.73 -9.33
CA GLN A 73 -3.72 24.29 -10.73
C GLN A 73 -4.58 23.06 -11.09
N ALA A 74 -4.92 22.19 -10.13
CA ALA A 74 -5.64 20.94 -10.43
C ALA A 74 -6.35 20.32 -9.19
N PHE A 75 -7.17 19.30 -9.44
CA PHE A 75 -7.65 18.40 -8.38
C PHE A 75 -6.59 17.34 -8.09
N GLU A 76 -6.01 17.37 -6.89
CA GLU A 76 -4.92 16.49 -6.49
C GLU A 76 -5.14 15.97 -5.05
N VAL A 77 -4.34 15.00 -4.64
CA VAL A 77 -4.33 14.52 -3.25
C VAL A 77 -3.58 15.55 -2.40
N VAL A 78 -4.33 16.27 -1.56
CA VAL A 78 -3.78 17.38 -0.75
C VAL A 78 -3.58 16.98 0.72
N SER A 79 -4.19 15.90 1.17
CA SER A 79 -4.00 15.41 2.54
C SER A 79 -3.98 13.89 2.57
N ILE A 80 -3.06 13.35 3.36
CA ILE A 80 -2.91 11.92 3.57
C ILE A 80 -2.91 11.65 5.07
N LEU A 81 -3.80 10.77 5.49
CA LEU A 81 -3.94 10.35 6.87
C LEU A 81 -3.38 8.94 7.01
N ILE A 82 -2.37 8.78 7.87
CA ILE A 82 -1.67 7.50 8.03
C ILE A 82 -1.99 6.90 9.39
N SER A 83 -2.47 5.66 9.36
CA SER A 83 -2.76 4.86 10.54
C SER A 83 -2.00 3.54 10.51
N THR A 84 -1.91 2.87 11.66
CA THR A 84 -1.45 1.49 11.73
C THR A 84 -2.48 0.66 12.47
N PRO A 85 -2.86 -0.53 11.95
CA PRO A 85 -3.80 -1.41 12.64
C PRO A 85 -3.17 -2.10 13.86
N ASP A 86 -1.84 -2.17 13.95
CA ASP A 86 -1.13 -2.86 15.04
C ASP A 86 -0.09 -1.94 15.69
N ILE A 87 -0.52 -1.21 16.72
CA ILE A 87 0.33 -0.28 17.48
C ILE A 87 1.48 -1.01 18.20
N ALA A 88 1.31 -2.29 18.57
CA ALA A 88 2.36 -3.04 19.28
C ALA A 88 3.60 -3.23 18.41
N ARG A 89 3.43 -3.29 17.08
CA ARG A 89 4.52 -3.37 16.10
C ARG A 89 5.37 -2.11 16.00
N LEU A 90 4.92 -0.99 16.58
CA LEU A 90 5.69 0.25 16.63
C LEU A 90 6.80 0.23 17.69
N GLN A 91 6.86 -0.82 18.53
CA GLN A 91 7.93 -0.92 19.52
C GLN A 91 9.31 -0.91 18.84
N GLY A 92 10.18 0.01 19.27
CA GLY A 92 11.52 0.18 18.70
C GLY A 92 11.58 1.08 17.47
N PHE A 93 10.44 1.62 17.00
CA PHE A 93 10.45 2.69 16.01
C PHE A 93 10.93 3.99 16.62
N THR A 94 11.71 4.73 15.84
CA THR A 94 12.23 6.04 16.20
C THR A 94 11.55 7.13 15.39
N ARG A 95 11.72 8.38 15.81
CA ARG A 95 11.25 9.54 15.03
C ARG A 95 11.84 9.56 13.62
N ASP A 96 13.11 9.19 13.47
CA ASP A 96 13.80 9.15 12.19
C ASP A 96 13.18 8.13 11.22
N ASP A 97 12.66 7.01 11.73
CA ASP A 97 11.93 6.04 10.92
C ASP A 97 10.67 6.67 10.31
N PHE A 98 9.90 7.45 11.09
CA PHE A 98 8.70 8.12 10.58
C PHE A 98 9.03 9.29 9.65
N ILE A 99 10.15 9.99 9.86
CA ILE A 99 10.65 11.01 8.92
C ILE A 99 11.02 10.35 7.59
N TYR A 100 11.71 9.21 7.62
CA TYR A 100 12.03 8.44 6.42
C TYR A 100 10.76 8.04 5.67
N LEU A 101 9.77 7.46 6.36
CA LEU A 101 8.50 7.06 5.75
C LEU A 101 7.74 8.27 5.17
N THR A 102 7.70 9.39 5.89
CA THR A 102 7.07 10.64 5.42
C THR A 102 7.72 11.09 4.11
N LYS A 103 9.05 11.08 4.04
CA LYS A 103 9.79 11.45 2.82
C LYS A 103 9.46 10.54 1.64
N GLU A 104 9.41 9.22 1.85
CA GLU A 104 9.06 8.26 0.79
C GLU A 104 7.62 8.48 0.27
N ILE A 105 6.69 8.89 1.14
CA ILE A 105 5.32 9.23 0.74
C ILE A 105 5.30 10.52 -0.07
N THR A 106 6.00 11.57 0.37
CA THR A 106 6.07 12.85 -0.33
C THR A 106 6.66 12.73 -1.73
N ILE A 107 7.55 11.76 -2.00
CA ILE A 107 8.06 11.50 -3.35
C ILE A 107 6.92 11.16 -4.33
N ASN A 108 5.91 10.40 -3.87
CA ASN A 108 4.76 10.03 -4.68
C ASN A 108 3.64 11.07 -4.63
N TYR A 109 3.56 11.82 -3.52
CA TYR A 109 2.52 12.81 -3.25
C TYR A 109 3.14 14.14 -2.78
N PRO A 110 3.73 14.93 -3.68
CA PRO A 110 4.53 16.11 -3.32
C PRO A 110 3.72 17.27 -2.74
N HIS A 111 2.42 17.33 -3.04
CA HIS A 111 1.51 18.40 -2.59
C HIS A 111 0.63 17.98 -1.41
N ALA A 112 0.84 16.79 -0.85
CA ALA A 112 0.01 16.26 0.21
C ALA A 112 0.59 16.58 1.59
N ASP A 113 -0.26 17.11 2.47
CA ASP A 113 0.01 17.22 3.90
C ASP A 113 -0.18 15.85 4.56
N ILE A 114 0.91 15.33 5.13
CA ILE A 114 0.94 14.00 5.75
C ILE A 114 0.68 14.12 7.24
N THR A 115 -0.42 13.53 7.70
CA THR A 115 -0.81 13.45 9.11
C THR A 115 -0.71 12.01 9.60
N TRP A 116 0.13 11.78 10.61
CA TRP A 116 0.19 10.51 11.31
C TRP A 116 -0.85 10.46 12.42
N GLN A 117 -1.50 9.31 12.63
CA GLN A 117 -2.50 9.13 13.67
C GLN A 117 -1.98 8.42 14.92
N GLY A 118 -2.66 8.66 16.04
CA GLY A 118 -2.45 7.94 17.30
C GLY A 118 -1.09 8.26 17.95
N PRO A 119 -0.41 7.30 18.58
CA PRO A 119 0.80 7.56 19.34
C PRO A 119 1.99 8.04 18.47
N ILE A 120 1.91 7.86 17.15
CA ILE A 120 2.91 8.36 16.20
C ILE A 120 2.84 9.88 16.11
N GLU A 121 1.64 10.45 16.14
CA GLU A 121 1.44 11.90 16.10
C GLU A 121 2.13 12.59 17.28
N ASP A 122 1.95 12.04 18.48
CA ASP A 122 2.56 12.55 19.70
C ASP A 122 4.10 12.46 19.65
N LEU A 123 4.63 11.36 19.09
CA LEU A 123 6.07 11.20 18.89
C LEU A 123 6.63 12.25 17.91
N MET A 124 5.87 12.58 16.87
CA MET A 124 6.28 13.54 15.85
C MET A 124 6.19 15.00 16.34
N LYS A 125 5.25 15.30 17.26
CA LYS A 125 5.02 16.64 17.83
C LYS A 125 5.94 17.06 18.97
N LYS A 126 6.58 16.13 19.69
CA LYS A 126 7.44 16.39 20.87
C LYS A 126 8.80 17.08 20.55
N ALA A 127 8.84 17.98 19.58
CA ALA A 127 10.02 18.77 19.21
C ALA A 127 10.24 19.96 20.15
#